data_AF-A0AB39J5X8-F1
#
_entry.id   AF-A0AB39J5X8-F1
#
_cell.length_a   1.000
_cell.length_b   1.000
_cell.length_c   1.000
_cell.angle_alpha   90.00
_cell.angle_beta   90.00
_cell.angle_gamma   90.00
#
_symmetry.space_group_name_H-M   'P 1'
#
loop_
_entity.id
_entity.type
_entity.pdbx_description
1 polymer ?
#
loop_
_entity_poly.entity_id
_entity_poly.type
_entity_poly.pdbx_seq_one_letter_code
_entity_poly.pdbx_strand_id
1 'polypeptide(L)'
;MRIVVVYRSESDHAREVTDFLRDFSRQTGEVLEEMNPDSREGNNFCEVYDIVEYPTIIALSNSGQMQNMWRGRPLPTISEVSFYVQ
;
A
#
# COMPACT_ATOMS: atom_id res chain seq x y z
N MET A 1 7.87 -4.62 10.54
CA MET A 1 6.60 -3.87 10.33
C MET A 1 5.88 -4.41 9.10
N ARG A 2 4.61 -4.05 8.83
CA ARG A 2 3.89 -4.52 7.63
C ARG A 2 3.33 -3.34 6.84
N ILE A 3 3.63 -3.27 5.55
CA ILE A 3 3.11 -2.23 4.65
C ILE A 3 2.36 -2.91 3.53
N VAL A 4 1.11 -2.49 3.32
CA VAL A 4 0.20 -3.05 2.31
C VAL A 4 -0.20 -1.96 1.33
N VAL A 5 -0.09 -2.25 0.04
CA VAL A 5 -0.51 -1.40 -1.07
C VAL A 5 -1.78 -1.99 -1.68
N VAL A 6 -2.90 -1.31 -1.44
CA VAL A 6 -4.22 -1.73 -1.92
C VAL A 6 -4.55 -0.99 -3.21
N TYR A 7 -4.65 -1.73 -4.31
CA TYR A 7 -4.96 -1.16 -5.62
C TYR A 7 -5.54 -2.20 -6.58
N ARG A 8 -6.18 -1.74 -7.65
CA ARG A 8 -6.64 -2.62 -8.75
C ARG A 8 -5.59 -2.67 -9.85
N SER A 9 -5.13 -3.86 -10.21
CA SER A 9 -4.14 -4.05 -11.28
C SER A 9 -4.67 -3.63 -12.66
N GLU A 10 -5.97 -3.73 -12.89
CA GLU A 10 -6.65 -3.27 -14.12
C GLU A 10 -7.30 -1.89 -13.91
N SER A 11 -6.48 -0.88 -13.61
CA SER A 11 -6.96 0.49 -13.39
C SER A 11 -6.05 1.55 -14.00
N ASP A 12 -6.58 2.77 -14.09
CA ASP A 12 -5.89 3.97 -14.54
C ASP A 12 -4.73 4.41 -13.62
N HIS A 13 -4.70 3.96 -12.36
CA HIS A 13 -3.61 4.19 -11.42
C HIS A 13 -2.63 3.02 -11.29
N ALA A 14 -2.91 1.86 -11.90
CA ALA A 14 -2.08 0.66 -11.77
C ALA A 14 -0.63 0.90 -12.17
N ARG A 15 -0.40 1.64 -13.27
CA ARG A 15 0.97 1.96 -13.73
C ARG A 15 1.76 2.73 -12.68
N GLU A 16 1.16 3.78 -12.11
CA GLU A 16 1.80 4.62 -11.08
C GLU A 16 2.18 3.78 -9.85
N VAL A 17 1.28 2.89 -9.40
CA VAL A 17 1.56 1.99 -8.28
C VAL A 17 2.68 1.00 -8.62
N THR A 18 2.65 0.36 -9.78
CA THR A 18 3.69 -0.60 -10.18
C THR A 18 5.07 0.05 -10.35
N ASP A 19 5.14 1.29 -10.87
CA ASP A 19 6.37 2.05 -10.96
C ASP A 19 6.89 2.42 -9.57
N PHE A 20 6.01 2.84 -8.65
CA PHE A 20 6.36 3.09 -7.25
C PHE A 20 6.91 1.82 -6.58
N LEU A 21 6.25 0.68 -6.69
CA LEU A 21 6.69 -0.60 -6.10
C LEU A 21 8.05 -1.04 -6.65
N ARG A 22 8.26 -0.93 -7.96
CA ARG A 22 9.54 -1.25 -8.62
C ARG A 22 10.66 -0.35 -8.11
N ASP A 23 10.41 0.96 -8.06
CA ASP A 23 11.41 1.94 -7.64
C ASP A 23 11.69 1.84 -6.15
N PHE A 24 10.67 1.54 -5.32
CA PHE A 24 10.81 1.26 -3.90
C PHE A 24 11.75 0.07 -3.69
N SER A 25 11.43 -1.08 -4.29
CA SER A 25 12.25 -2.29 -4.19
C SER A 25 13.68 -2.08 -4.68
N ARG A 26 13.87 -1.33 -5.78
CA ARG A 26 15.20 -0.99 -6.28
C ARG A 26 16.01 -0.13 -5.30
N GLN A 27 15.38 0.78 -4.56
CA GLN A 27 16.07 1.71 -3.66
C GLN A 27 16.31 1.12 -2.26
N THR A 28 15.38 0.32 -1.75
CA THR A 28 15.40 -0.16 -0.37
C THR A 28 15.81 -1.63 -0.27
N GLY A 29 15.68 -2.40 -1.35
CA GLY A 29 15.81 -3.86 -1.33
C GLY A 29 14.56 -4.58 -0.84
N GLU A 30 13.51 -3.85 -0.48
CA GLU A 30 12.33 -4.35 0.23
C GLU A 30 11.13 -4.45 -0.71
N VAL A 31 10.35 -5.52 -0.58
CA VAL A 31 9.15 -5.75 -1.40
C VAL A 31 7.93 -5.49 -0.54
N LEU A 32 7.12 -4.52 -0.93
CA LEU A 32 5.87 -4.20 -0.24
C LEU A 32 4.80 -5.22 -0.58
N GLU A 33 3.89 -5.47 0.36
CA GLU A 33 2.77 -6.37 0.13
C GLU A 33 1.73 -5.69 -0.76
N GLU A 34 1.24 -6.40 -1.76
CA GLU A 34 0.19 -5.94 -2.67
C GLU A 34 -1.14 -6.62 -2.33
N MET A 35 -2.23 -5.88 -2.39
CA MET A 35 -3.56 -6.41 -2.09
C MET A 35 -4.60 -5.94 -3.11
N ASN A 36 -5.29 -6.91 -3.72
CA ASN A 36 -6.41 -6.62 -4.61
C ASN A 36 -7.70 -6.40 -3.78
N PRO A 37 -8.30 -5.19 -3.79
CA PRO A 37 -9.51 -4.89 -3.03
C PRO A 37 -10.74 -5.69 -3.46
N ASP A 38 -10.76 -6.23 -4.67
CA ASP A 38 -11.89 -7.00 -5.21
C ASP A 38 -11.82 -8.49 -4.82
N SER A 39 -10.72 -8.93 -4.19
CA SER A 39 -10.62 -10.25 -3.57
C SER A 39 -11.39 -10.31 -2.25
N ARG A 40 -11.81 -11.51 -1.80
CA ARG A 40 -12.50 -11.66 -0.51
C ARG A 40 -11.66 -11.16 0.66
N GLU A 41 -10.36 -11.45 0.66
CA GLU A 41 -9.44 -10.98 1.69
C GLU A 41 -9.25 -9.46 1.64
N GLY A 42 -9.02 -8.91 0.44
CA GLY A 42 -8.84 -7.47 0.24
C GLY A 42 -10.09 -6.67 0.57
N ASN A 43 -11.28 -7.18 0.26
CA ASN A 43 -12.54 -6.55 0.62
C ASN A 43 -12.71 -6.47 2.14
N ASN A 44 -12.51 -7.57 2.86
CA ASN A 44 -12.55 -7.59 4.32
C ASN A 44 -11.46 -6.67 4.93
N PHE A 45 -10.26 -6.64 4.34
CA PHE A 45 -9.19 -5.75 4.77
C PHE A 45 -9.58 -4.27 4.60
N CYS A 46 -10.20 -3.91 3.47
CA CYS A 46 -10.70 -2.56 3.23
C CYS A 46 -11.78 -2.16 4.23
N GLU A 47 -12.69 -3.08 4.58
CA GLU A 47 -13.71 -2.83 5.62
C GLU A 47 -13.08 -2.60 7.00
N VAL A 48 -12.12 -3.45 7.40
CA VAL A 48 -11.46 -3.35 8.72
C VAL A 48 -10.69 -2.04 8.88
N TYR A 49 -10.04 -1.56 7.82
CA TYR A 49 -9.19 -0.36 7.85
C TYR A 49 -9.84 0.88 7.23
N ASP A 50 -11.14 0.83 6.92
CA ASP A 50 -11.90 1.94 6.30
C ASP A 50 -11.22 2.50 5.04
N ILE A 51 -10.86 1.61 4.12
CA ILE A 51 -10.24 1.95 2.83
C ILE A 51 -11.34 2.08 1.78
N VAL A 52 -11.68 3.33 1.46
CA VAL A 52 -12.74 3.68 0.49
C VAL A 52 -12.21 4.34 -0.78
N GLU A 53 -10.90 4.58 -0.85
CA GLU A 53 -10.22 5.25 -1.96
C GLU A 53 -9.01 4.43 -2.42
N TYR A 54 -8.79 4.39 -3.73
CA TYR A 54 -7.68 3.64 -4.34
C TYR A 54 -6.83 4.56 -5.25
N PRO A 55 -5.50 4.38 -5.27
CA PRO A 55 -4.74 3.43 -4.46
C PRO A 55 -4.68 3.86 -2.98
N THR A 56 -4.41 2.93 -2.08
CA THR A 56 -4.10 3.25 -0.67
C THR A 56 -2.87 2.47 -0.21
N ILE A 57 -1.93 3.15 0.44
CA ILE A 57 -0.79 2.54 1.12
C ILE A 57 -1.05 2.64 2.62
N ILE A 58 -0.96 1.53 3.35
CA ILE A 58 -1.16 1.49 4.79
C ILE A 58 0.05 0.85 5.48
N ALA A 59 0.55 1.51 6.53
CA ALA A 59 1.58 1.01 7.40
C ALA A 59 0.97 0.49 8.70
N LEU A 60 1.26 -0.76 9.04
CA LEU A 60 0.75 -1.47 10.22
C LEU A 60 1.92 -1.88 11.12
N SER A 61 1.70 -1.83 12.43
CA SER A 61 2.57 -2.49 13.39
C SER A 61 2.50 -4.02 13.23
N ASN A 62 3.42 -4.73 13.86
CA ASN A 62 3.38 -6.20 13.92
C ASN A 62 2.12 -6.73 14.65
N SER A 63 1.40 -5.88 15.40
CA SER A 63 0.13 -6.19 16.06
C SER A 63 -1.10 -5.78 15.25
N GLY A 64 -0.92 -5.34 13.99
CA GLY A 64 -2.01 -4.93 13.10
C GLY A 64 -2.58 -3.54 13.41
N GLN A 65 -1.96 -2.77 14.31
CA GLN A 65 -2.37 -1.40 14.61
C GLN A 65 -1.90 -0.46 13.50
N MET A 66 -2.83 0.32 12.95
CA MET A 66 -2.51 1.32 11.93
C MET A 66 -1.56 2.38 12.48
N GLN A 67 -0.43 2.55 11.79
CA GLN A 67 0.59 3.55 12.10
C GLN A 67 0.46 4.77 11.19
N ASN A 68 0.16 4.55 9.91
CA ASN A 68 -0.10 5.60 8.93
C ASN A 68 -0.88 5.05 7.73
N MET A 69 -1.51 5.94 6.96
CA MET A 69 -2.25 5.62 5.75
C MET A 69 -2.22 6.78 4.77
N TRP A 70 -1.83 6.50 3.53
CA TRP A 70 -1.87 7.44 2.41
C TRP A 70 -2.94 6.98 1.43
N ARG A 71 -3.92 7.86 1.17
CA ARG A 71 -5.10 7.56 0.36
C ARG A 71 -5.05 8.34 -0.95
N GLY A 72 -5.42 7.69 -2.04
CA GLY A 72 -5.56 8.29 -3.35
C GLY A 72 -4.22 8.70 -3.98
N ARG A 73 -4.29 9.78 -4.75
CA ARG A 73 -3.14 10.39 -5.45
C ARG A 73 -2.91 11.81 -4.93
N PRO A 74 -1.66 12.31 -4.92
CA PRO A 74 -0.43 11.63 -5.34
C PRO A 74 0.01 10.52 -4.36
N LEU A 75 0.77 9.54 -4.85
CA LEU A 75 1.41 8.55 -3.98
C LEU A 75 2.42 9.23 -3.03
N PRO A 76 2.64 8.67 -1.82
CA PRO A 76 3.69 9.16 -0.93
C PRO A 76 5.07 8.98 -1.55
N THR A 77 6.06 9.69 -1.00
CA THR A 77 7.45 9.48 -1.37
C THR A 77 7.96 8.14 -0.84
N ILE A 78 8.99 7.60 -1.51
CA ILE A 78 9.70 6.40 -1.04
C ILE A 78 10.22 6.63 0.39
N SER A 79 10.80 7.80 0.69
CA SER A 79 11.33 8.10 2.02
C SER A 79 10.25 8.08 3.12
N GLU A 80 9.04 8.58 2.83
CA GLU A 80 7.92 8.50 3.77
C GLU A 80 7.51 7.06 4.08
N VAL A 81 7.44 6.20 3.06
CA VAL A 81 7.09 4.78 3.25
C VAL A 81 8.24 4.00 3.90
N SER A 82 9.49 4.28 3.52
CA SER A 82 10.69 3.65 4.07
C SER A 82 10.88 3.87 5.55
N PHE A 83 10.36 4.97 6.12
CA PHE A 83 10.36 5.19 7.56
C PHE A 83 9.69 4.04 8.34
N TYR A 84 8.73 3.36 7.70
CA TYR A 84 7.94 2.26 8.27
C TYR A 84 8.46 0.88 7.86
N VAL A 85 9.52 0.79 7.05
CA VAL A 85 10.21 -0.47 6.75
C VAL A 85 11.30 -0.67 7.80
N GLN A 86 10.96 -1.44 8.83
CA GLN A 86 11.85 -1.89 9.91
C GLN A 86 11.72 -3.40 10.09
#